data_AF-A0A6J4MVQ3-F1
#
_entry.id   AF-A0A6J4MVQ3-F1
#
_cell.length_a   1.000
_cell.length_b   1.000
_cell.length_c   1.000
_cell.angle_alpha   90.00
_cell.angle_beta   90.00
_cell.angle_gamma   90.00
#
_symmetry.space_group_name_H-M   'P 1'
#
loop_
_entity.id
_entity.type
_entity.pdbx_description
1 polymer ?
#
loop_
_entity_poly.entity_id
_entity_poly.type
_entity_poly.pdbx_seq_one_letter_code
_entity_poly.pdbx_strand_id
1 'polypeptide(L)'
;GKPRHARRFRPVLLSRDLPFPCRDLHSVVQEPATLTATQLVLDGFDPPTTNASRREHRRGRPRHGAKGDDDALVSAFAHRLAARGAAPAGTDVYRYQLRATLRAASRISGRTVTSVELFGDHYLLGRALVDEVSTTGTRFSKWTLAQRRSAVRSFAAMMRPELLPLLGAEPSAVVDRALRSVAERVGGGYRLSGGRPRRRGGSVPTPDEVARVVAVLGRSPRFVGLRNRAFFGLLVATGCRVNALRSLDGTDCVLMPNGRLRLYLHEKGKAERPEVELSQETARDVQAYREAFNRHARDRGLQTRVRIGEPGAMWQNAAGRAWSYSDILTTLRAGCAGAGVAAFTPHALRRAFATEAASRLPRHIVALAGGWNGLERLDNHYVRPQESVIWQKLGGHGARGHDVDTEPGLTDAPAVTV
;
A
#
# COMPACT_ATOMS: atom_id res chain seq x y z
N GLY A 1 -10.84 -0.16 -63.11
CA GLY A 1 -11.09 0.69 -61.94
C GLY A 1 -12.17 0.08 -61.06
N LYS A 2 -11.85 -0.16 -59.78
CA LYS A 2 -12.78 -0.36 -58.65
C LYS A 2 -12.03 0.08 -57.37
N PRO A 3 -12.57 0.96 -56.52
CA PRO A 3 -11.83 1.50 -55.38
C PRO A 3 -11.87 0.53 -54.19
N ARG A 4 -10.72 0.36 -53.54
CA ARG A 4 -10.58 -0.40 -52.28
C ARG A 4 -11.07 0.46 -51.11
N HIS A 5 -12.09 0.00 -50.39
CA HIS A 5 -12.52 0.61 -49.12
C HIS A 5 -11.47 0.36 -48.02
N ALA A 6 -10.87 1.44 -47.52
CA ALA A 6 -10.06 1.43 -46.32
C ALA A 6 -10.94 1.22 -45.08
N ARG A 7 -10.80 0.07 -44.40
CA ARG A 7 -11.38 -0.18 -43.08
C ARG A 7 -10.65 0.68 -42.05
N ARG A 8 -11.33 1.72 -41.54
CA ARG A 8 -10.90 2.51 -40.38
C ARG A 8 -10.90 1.62 -39.13
N PHE A 9 -9.72 1.41 -38.54
CA PHE A 9 -9.58 0.88 -37.19
C PHE A 9 -10.14 1.90 -36.19
N ARG A 10 -11.16 1.51 -35.42
CA ARG A 10 -11.59 2.24 -34.22
C ARG A 10 -10.70 1.80 -33.05
N PRO A 11 -10.05 2.71 -32.31
CA PRO A 11 -9.35 2.34 -31.09
C PRO A 11 -10.38 1.99 -30.01
N VAL A 12 -10.28 0.76 -29.50
CA VAL A 12 -11.01 0.28 -28.31
C VAL A 12 -10.46 1.03 -27.10
N LEU A 13 -11.22 2.00 -26.59
CA LEU A 13 -10.96 2.66 -25.32
C LEU A 13 -11.29 1.68 -24.17
N LEU A 14 -10.25 1.10 -23.58
CA LEU A 14 -10.35 0.32 -22.35
C LEU A 14 -10.65 1.27 -21.17
N SER A 15 -11.94 1.40 -20.87
CA SER A 15 -12.46 2.03 -19.65
C SER A 15 -12.06 1.21 -18.42
N ARG A 16 -11.40 1.84 -17.44
CA ARG A 16 -11.11 1.24 -16.13
C ARG A 16 -11.28 2.26 -15.01
N ASP A 17 -12.51 2.37 -14.54
CA ASP A 17 -12.83 2.55 -13.12
C ASP A 17 -13.91 1.52 -12.81
N LEU A 18 -13.56 0.50 -12.02
CA LEU A 18 -14.55 -0.46 -11.54
C LEU A 18 -15.47 0.25 -10.54
N PRO A 19 -16.79 0.29 -10.75
CA PRO A 19 -17.71 0.63 -9.68
C PRO A 19 -17.54 -0.39 -8.56
N PHE A 20 -17.56 0.07 -7.30
CA PHE A 20 -17.86 -0.84 -6.19
C PHE A 20 -19.23 -1.46 -6.46
N PRO A 21 -19.37 -2.79 -6.62
CA PRO A 21 -20.68 -3.36 -6.78
C PRO A 21 -21.41 -3.28 -5.43
N CYS A 22 -22.38 -2.38 -5.33
CA CYS A 22 -23.53 -2.63 -4.47
C CYS A 22 -24.31 -3.75 -5.18
N ARG A 23 -24.20 -4.98 -4.68
CA ARG A 23 -25.05 -6.09 -5.11
C ARG A 23 -26.43 -5.85 -4.53
N ASP A 24 -27.38 -5.48 -5.38
CA ASP A 24 -28.79 -5.77 -5.15
C ASP A 24 -29.05 -7.22 -5.56
N LEU A 25 -29.63 -7.98 -4.63
CA LEU A 25 -30.00 -9.38 -4.82
C LEU A 25 -31.31 -9.45 -5.60
N HIS A 26 -31.24 -9.85 -6.87
CA HIS A 26 -32.36 -10.50 -7.55
C HIS A 26 -31.92 -11.90 -7.98
N SER A 27 -32.63 -12.89 -7.45
CA SER A 27 -32.50 -14.31 -7.78
C SER A 27 -33.54 -14.64 -8.84
N VAL A 28 -33.11 -15.04 -10.06
CA VAL A 28 -33.83 -16.04 -10.88
C VAL A 28 -32.80 -16.85 -11.68
N VAL A 29 -32.81 -18.15 -11.35
CA VAL A 29 -32.34 -19.39 -11.98
C VAL A 29 -31.99 -19.37 -13.48
N GLN A 30 -30.78 -19.83 -13.82
CA GLN A 30 -30.51 -20.76 -14.93
C GLN A 30 -29.10 -21.40 -14.81
N GLU A 31 -29.05 -22.73 -14.83
CA GLU A 31 -27.86 -23.60 -14.98
C GLU A 31 -28.03 -24.48 -16.25
N PRO A 32 -27.00 -25.17 -16.78
CA PRO A 32 -25.57 -24.82 -16.82
C PRO A 32 -24.94 -25.07 -18.22
N ALA A 33 -23.69 -24.62 -18.42
CA ALA A 33 -22.76 -25.26 -19.35
C ALA A 33 -21.35 -25.29 -18.74
N THR A 34 -20.85 -26.51 -18.68
CA THR A 34 -19.65 -27.05 -18.04
C THR A 34 -18.34 -26.59 -18.67
N LEU A 35 -17.42 -26.09 -17.85
CA LEU A 35 -15.97 -26.28 -18.02
C LEU A 35 -15.32 -26.37 -16.64
N THR A 36 -15.13 -27.59 -16.17
CA THR A 36 -14.45 -27.95 -14.93
C THR A 36 -12.94 -27.82 -15.11
N ALA A 37 -12.32 -26.89 -14.37
CA ALA A 37 -10.88 -26.93 -14.14
C ALA A 37 -10.60 -27.99 -13.08
N THR A 38 -9.98 -29.09 -13.48
CA THR A 38 -9.58 -30.18 -12.58
C THR A 38 -8.36 -29.74 -11.77
N GLN A 39 -8.58 -29.45 -10.49
CA GLN A 39 -7.52 -29.30 -9.51
C GLN A 39 -6.92 -30.69 -9.22
N LEU A 40 -5.61 -30.85 -9.44
CA LEU A 40 -4.89 -32.04 -9.00
C LEU A 40 -4.83 -32.03 -7.46
N VAL A 41 -5.72 -32.80 -6.84
CA VAL A 41 -5.68 -33.12 -5.42
C VAL A 41 -4.66 -34.25 -5.23
N LEU A 42 -3.65 -34.03 -4.38
CA LEU A 42 -2.81 -35.12 -3.86
C LEU A 42 -3.62 -35.83 -2.78
N ASP A 43 -3.86 -37.13 -2.96
CA ASP A 43 -4.52 -37.98 -1.95
C ASP A 43 -3.74 -37.92 -0.62
N GLY A 44 -4.45 -37.60 0.46
CA GLY A 44 -3.93 -37.67 1.85
C GLY A 44 -3.64 -36.35 2.55
N PHE A 45 -3.95 -35.18 1.97
CA PHE A 45 -3.85 -33.88 2.65
C PHE A 45 -5.18 -33.13 2.65
N ASP A 46 -5.95 -33.26 3.73
CA ASP A 46 -7.05 -32.33 4.00
C ASP A 46 -6.46 -30.96 4.40
N PRO A 47 -6.89 -29.85 3.76
CA PRO A 47 -6.50 -28.53 4.21
C PRO A 47 -7.05 -28.29 5.62
N PRO A 48 -6.25 -27.78 6.58
CA PRO A 48 -6.71 -27.59 7.94
C PRO A 48 -7.88 -26.61 7.98
N THR A 49 -8.96 -27.02 8.68
CA THR A 49 -10.13 -26.19 8.95
C THR A 49 -9.72 -24.90 9.64
N THR A 50 -9.89 -23.75 8.96
CA THR A 50 -9.50 -22.44 9.48
C THR A 50 -10.49 -21.95 10.53
N ASN A 51 -10.27 -22.28 11.80
CA ASN A 51 -10.89 -21.59 12.93
C ASN A 51 -10.16 -20.27 13.21
N ALA A 52 -10.57 -19.21 12.51
CA ALA A 52 -10.05 -17.86 12.70
C ALA A 52 -10.62 -17.25 14.00
N SER A 53 -10.01 -17.56 15.15
CA SER A 53 -10.25 -16.82 16.38
C SER A 53 -9.67 -15.40 16.25
N ARG A 54 -10.54 -14.44 15.94
CA ARG A 54 -10.19 -13.04 15.72
C ARG A 54 -9.93 -12.36 17.06
N ARG A 55 -8.69 -12.41 17.56
CA ARG A 55 -8.28 -11.72 18.80
C ARG A 55 -8.24 -10.20 18.61
N GLU A 56 -9.06 -9.49 19.37
CA GLU A 56 -9.04 -8.04 19.48
C GLU A 56 -7.74 -7.53 20.12
N HIS A 57 -6.91 -6.85 19.33
CA HIS A 57 -5.75 -6.12 19.86
C HIS A 57 -6.15 -4.71 20.27
N ARG A 58 -6.28 -4.47 21.58
CA ARG A 58 -6.28 -3.12 22.18
C ARG A 58 -4.93 -2.44 21.87
N ARG A 59 -4.95 -1.45 20.96
CA ARG A 59 -3.84 -0.50 20.78
C ARG A 59 -4.22 0.83 21.40
N GLY A 60 -3.34 1.37 22.23
CA GLY A 60 -3.44 2.72 22.80
C GLY A 60 -3.56 3.75 21.68
N ARG A 61 -4.72 4.40 21.62
CA ARG A 61 -5.00 5.52 20.71
C ARG A 61 -4.44 6.81 21.32
N PRO A 62 -4.01 7.79 20.49
CA PRO A 62 -3.80 9.15 20.96
C PRO A 62 -5.11 9.66 21.57
N ARG A 63 -5.05 10.24 22.78
CA ARG A 63 -6.16 10.98 23.37
C ARG A 63 -6.47 12.17 22.46
N HIS A 64 -7.57 12.08 21.71
CA HIS A 64 -8.08 13.18 20.91
C HIS A 64 -8.59 14.29 21.85
N GLY A 65 -8.07 15.50 21.67
CA GLY A 65 -8.51 16.71 22.35
C GLY A 65 -9.97 17.06 22.05
N ALA A 66 -10.51 17.91 22.93
CA ALA A 66 -11.78 18.64 22.93
C ALA A 66 -12.88 18.14 21.98
N LYS A 67 -14.03 17.75 22.57
CA LYS A 67 -15.33 17.48 21.92
C LYS A 67 -15.84 18.72 21.16
N GLY A 68 -15.19 19.09 20.06
CA GLY A 68 -15.75 20.02 19.09
C GLY A 68 -16.83 19.30 18.28
N ASP A 69 -17.97 19.98 18.09
CA ASP A 69 -19.18 19.53 17.38
C ASP A 69 -18.96 18.33 16.46
N ASP A 70 -19.36 17.16 16.96
CA ASP A 70 -19.33 15.94 16.17
C ASP A 70 -20.52 15.94 15.21
N ASP A 71 -20.24 16.26 13.95
CA ASP A 71 -21.20 16.14 12.85
C ASP A 71 -21.85 14.73 12.86
N ALA A 72 -23.17 14.71 13.03
CA ALA A 72 -23.95 13.49 13.19
C ALA A 72 -23.86 12.56 11.97
N LEU A 73 -23.81 13.12 10.75
CA LEU A 73 -23.71 12.33 9.52
C LEU A 73 -22.32 11.69 9.38
N VAL A 74 -21.25 12.38 9.78
CA VAL A 74 -19.89 11.80 9.81
C VAL A 74 -19.82 10.64 10.82
N SER A 75 -20.49 10.78 11.96
CA SER A 75 -20.59 9.71 12.96
C SER A 75 -21.39 8.51 12.47
N ALA A 76 -22.54 8.73 11.82
CA ALA A 76 -23.36 7.69 11.21
C ALA A 76 -22.61 6.95 10.08
N PHE A 77 -21.91 7.69 9.22
CA PHE A 77 -21.07 7.12 8.17
C PHE A 77 -20.00 6.18 8.71
N ALA A 78 -19.30 6.58 9.78
CA ALA A 78 -18.28 5.76 10.41
C ALA A 78 -18.86 4.46 11.01
N HIS A 79 -20.06 4.51 11.58
CA HIS A 79 -20.77 3.31 12.04
C HIS A 79 -21.13 2.38 10.87
N ARG A 80 -21.68 2.92 9.77
CA ARG A 80 -22.01 2.13 8.57
C ARG A 80 -20.78 1.48 7.93
N LEU A 81 -19.65 2.20 7.86
CA LEU A 81 -18.38 1.65 7.40
C LEU A 81 -17.95 0.45 8.25
N ALA A 82 -18.01 0.59 9.58
CA ALA A 82 -17.67 -0.49 10.51
C ALA A 82 -18.61 -1.68 10.36
N ALA A 83 -19.92 -1.44 10.22
CA ALA A 83 -20.94 -2.48 9.99
C ALA A 83 -20.69 -3.25 8.67
N ARG A 84 -20.14 -2.59 7.65
CA ARG A 84 -19.70 -3.24 6.39
C ARG A 84 -18.34 -3.94 6.49
N GLY A 85 -17.80 -4.12 7.70
CA GLY A 85 -16.55 -4.83 7.94
C GLY A 85 -15.29 -4.01 7.64
N ALA A 86 -15.39 -2.69 7.48
CA ALA A 86 -14.20 -1.85 7.32
C ALA A 86 -13.32 -1.94 8.58
N ALA A 87 -12.00 -2.08 8.39
CA ALA A 87 -11.06 -2.11 9.50
C ALA A 87 -11.12 -0.78 10.30
N PRO A 88 -11.03 -0.79 11.63
CA PRO A 88 -11.14 0.42 12.46
C PRO A 88 -10.20 1.55 12.03
N ALA A 89 -8.93 1.23 11.72
CA ALA A 89 -7.96 2.20 11.22
C ALA A 89 -8.36 2.83 9.87
N GLY A 90 -9.07 2.08 9.01
CA GLY A 90 -9.64 2.60 7.77
C GLY A 90 -10.76 3.59 8.06
N THR A 91 -11.70 3.22 8.94
CA THR A 91 -12.79 4.09 9.38
C THR A 91 -12.27 5.40 9.97
N ASP A 92 -11.22 5.34 10.78
CA ASP A 92 -10.57 6.53 11.36
C ASP A 92 -9.97 7.45 10.32
N VAL A 93 -9.31 6.89 9.31
CA VAL A 93 -8.75 7.67 8.20
C VAL A 93 -9.87 8.40 7.45
N TYR A 94 -10.97 7.71 7.14
CA TYR A 94 -12.11 8.32 6.43
C TYR A 94 -12.76 9.43 7.26
N ARG A 95 -13.02 9.17 8.56
CA ARG A 95 -13.53 10.17 9.50
C ARG A 95 -12.62 11.39 9.59
N TYR A 96 -11.30 11.18 9.72
CA TYR A 96 -10.32 12.25 9.75
C TYR A 96 -10.38 13.10 8.47
N GLN A 97 -10.43 12.47 7.29
CA GLN A 97 -10.48 13.19 6.02
C GLN A 97 -11.77 14.01 5.86
N LEU A 98 -12.92 13.49 6.31
CA LEU A 98 -14.18 14.23 6.29
C LEU A 98 -14.13 15.45 7.21
N ARG A 99 -13.67 15.28 8.46
CA ARG A 99 -13.48 16.40 9.39
C ARG A 99 -12.47 17.43 8.89
N ALA A 100 -11.41 16.99 8.21
CA ALA A 100 -10.46 17.89 7.56
C ALA A 100 -11.12 18.69 6.43
N THR A 101 -12.03 18.08 5.67
CA THR A 101 -12.80 18.76 4.61
C THR A 101 -13.75 19.79 5.20
N LEU A 102 -14.50 19.44 6.25
CA LEU A 102 -15.38 20.38 6.95
C LEU A 102 -14.61 21.57 7.52
N ARG A 103 -13.46 21.34 8.17
CA ARG A 103 -12.60 22.44 8.66
C ARG A 103 -12.08 23.33 7.54
N ALA A 104 -11.69 22.76 6.40
CA ALA A 104 -11.30 23.55 5.24
C ALA A 104 -12.46 24.41 4.74
N ALA A 105 -13.67 23.84 4.63
CA ALA A 105 -14.88 24.57 4.27
C ALA A 105 -15.20 25.69 5.26
N SER A 106 -15.14 25.42 6.57
CA SER A 106 -15.38 26.44 7.60
C SER A 106 -14.40 27.60 7.53
N ARG A 107 -13.12 27.31 7.26
CA ARG A 107 -12.12 28.36 7.07
C ARG A 107 -12.40 29.18 5.80
N ILE A 108 -12.81 28.51 4.73
CA ILE A 108 -13.11 29.16 3.44
C ILE A 108 -14.33 30.09 3.56
N SER A 109 -15.36 29.65 4.28
CA SER A 109 -16.63 30.39 4.43
C SER A 109 -16.62 31.39 5.59
N GLY A 110 -15.66 31.30 6.51
CA GLY A 110 -15.61 32.14 7.71
C GLY A 110 -16.60 31.75 8.81
N ARG A 111 -17.30 30.61 8.68
CA ARG A 111 -18.29 30.12 9.65
C ARG A 111 -18.19 28.61 9.82
N THR A 112 -18.77 28.05 10.88
CA THR A 112 -18.87 26.59 11.01
C THR A 112 -19.75 26.02 9.88
N VAL A 113 -19.27 24.95 9.22
CA VAL A 113 -19.96 24.26 8.12
C VAL A 113 -20.20 22.81 8.51
N THR A 114 -21.46 22.39 8.44
CA THR A 114 -21.92 21.00 8.61
C THR A 114 -21.81 20.21 7.30
N SER A 115 -21.94 18.88 7.35
CA SER A 115 -21.92 18.03 6.15
C SER A 115 -23.08 18.33 5.19
N VAL A 116 -24.25 18.69 5.71
CA VAL A 116 -25.41 19.04 4.87
C VAL A 116 -25.13 20.32 4.10
N GLU A 117 -24.65 21.36 4.80
CA GLU A 117 -24.30 22.64 4.17
C GLU A 117 -23.14 22.50 3.17
N LEU A 118 -22.13 21.69 3.51
CA LEU A 118 -21.01 21.42 2.61
C LEU A 118 -21.50 20.80 1.30
N PHE A 119 -22.43 19.85 1.34
CA PHE A 119 -22.98 19.22 0.14
C PHE A 119 -24.07 20.08 -0.54
N GLY A 120 -24.70 21.02 0.18
CA GLY A 120 -25.63 21.99 -0.39
C GLY A 120 -24.94 23.02 -1.29
N ASP A 121 -23.67 23.33 -1.01
CA ASP A 121 -22.85 24.26 -1.80
C ASP A 121 -21.71 23.53 -2.52
N HIS A 122 -21.97 23.16 -3.79
CA HIS A 122 -20.98 22.46 -4.60
C HIS A 122 -19.72 23.30 -4.91
N TYR A 123 -19.80 24.63 -4.89
CA TYR A 123 -18.62 25.50 -5.07
C TYR A 123 -17.74 25.45 -3.82
N LEU A 124 -18.34 25.56 -2.63
CA LEU A 124 -17.64 25.40 -1.36
C LEU A 124 -17.01 24.01 -1.23
N LEU A 125 -17.76 22.95 -1.57
CA LEU A 125 -17.24 21.58 -1.59
C LEU A 125 -16.03 21.45 -2.51
N GLY A 126 -16.11 22.00 -3.73
CA GLY A 126 -15.01 21.98 -4.69
C GLY A 126 -13.75 22.62 -4.09
N ARG A 127 -13.89 23.85 -3.56
CA ARG A 127 -12.79 24.56 -2.91
C ARG A 127 -12.22 23.80 -1.72
N ALA A 128 -13.06 23.22 -0.87
CA ALA A 128 -12.63 22.44 0.29
C ALA A 128 -11.90 21.14 -0.10
N LEU A 129 -12.20 20.55 -1.26
CA LEU A 129 -11.53 19.34 -1.76
C LEU A 129 -10.12 19.61 -2.30
N VAL A 130 -9.85 20.81 -2.80
CA VAL A 130 -8.51 21.23 -3.29
C VAL A 130 -7.70 22.02 -2.27
N ASP A 131 -8.34 22.45 -1.18
CA ASP A 131 -7.67 23.13 -0.09
C ASP A 131 -6.50 22.31 0.46
N GLU A 132 -5.29 22.83 0.27
CA GLU A 132 -4.06 22.15 0.61
C GLU A 132 -3.53 22.52 1.99
N VAL A 133 -4.17 23.41 2.74
CA VAL A 133 -3.61 23.92 3.99
C VAL A 133 -4.17 23.12 5.16
N SER A 134 -3.29 22.43 5.89
CA SER A 134 -3.67 21.70 7.10
C SER A 134 -4.01 22.64 8.26
N THR A 135 -4.51 22.08 9.35
CA THR A 135 -4.76 22.84 10.59
C THR A 135 -3.48 23.40 11.21
N THR A 136 -2.31 22.90 10.83
CA THR A 136 -1.00 23.39 11.31
C THR A 136 -0.33 24.32 10.30
N GLY A 137 -1.05 24.77 9.26
CA GLY A 137 -0.49 25.60 8.18
C GLY A 137 0.39 24.85 7.17
N THR A 138 0.66 23.56 7.38
CA THR A 138 1.46 22.76 6.45
C THR A 138 0.67 22.38 5.18
N ARG A 139 1.33 22.40 4.02
CA ARG A 139 0.70 22.00 2.74
C ARG A 139 0.56 20.48 2.64
N PHE A 140 -0.65 20.01 2.34
CA PHE A 140 -0.97 18.62 2.09
C PHE A 140 -0.29 18.10 0.81
N SER A 141 0.05 16.81 0.83
CA SER A 141 0.51 16.12 -0.37
C SER A 141 -0.66 15.85 -1.32
N LYS A 142 -0.39 15.71 -2.62
CA LYS A 142 -1.40 15.28 -3.62
C LYS A 142 -2.11 13.97 -3.22
N TRP A 143 -1.40 13.09 -2.53
CA TRP A 143 -1.95 11.84 -2.01
C TRP A 143 -2.99 12.06 -0.91
N THR A 144 -2.72 12.98 0.02
CA THR A 144 -3.64 13.32 1.10
C THR A 144 -4.92 13.92 0.52
N LEU A 145 -4.80 14.81 -0.46
CA LEU A 145 -5.96 15.35 -1.19
C LEU A 145 -6.73 14.25 -1.94
N ALA A 146 -6.04 13.25 -2.51
CA ALA A 146 -6.69 12.10 -3.14
C ALA A 146 -7.47 11.23 -2.13
N GLN A 147 -6.90 11.00 -0.95
CA GLN A 147 -7.60 10.29 0.14
C GLN A 147 -8.83 11.08 0.61
N ARG A 148 -8.73 12.41 0.69
CA ARG A 148 -9.87 13.29 1.00
C ARG A 148 -11.01 13.10 0.01
N ARG A 149 -10.73 13.16 -1.30
CA ARG A 149 -11.72 12.91 -2.35
C ARG A 149 -12.35 11.52 -2.22
N SER A 150 -11.53 10.50 -1.99
CA SER A 150 -12.03 9.13 -1.80
C SER A 150 -12.96 9.02 -0.60
N ALA A 151 -12.67 9.72 0.50
CA ALA A 151 -13.51 9.74 1.68
C ALA A 151 -14.84 10.44 1.40
N VAL A 152 -14.82 11.62 0.76
CA VAL A 152 -16.03 12.38 0.38
C VAL A 152 -16.92 11.59 -0.59
N ARG A 153 -16.35 10.94 -1.61
CA ARG A 153 -17.11 10.07 -2.53
C ARG A 153 -17.76 8.89 -1.82
N SER A 154 -17.01 8.21 -0.96
CA SER A 154 -17.56 7.09 -0.18
C SER A 154 -18.65 7.56 0.79
N PHE A 155 -18.50 8.75 1.37
CA PHE A 155 -19.51 9.37 2.22
C PHE A 155 -20.78 9.67 1.43
N ALA A 156 -20.66 10.35 0.29
CA ALA A 156 -21.79 10.67 -0.59
C ALA A 156 -22.58 9.42 -1.00
N ALA A 157 -21.87 8.34 -1.36
CA ALA A 157 -22.50 7.08 -1.72
C ALA A 157 -23.18 6.38 -0.53
N MET A 158 -22.52 6.33 0.63
CA MET A 158 -23.02 5.59 1.79
C MET A 158 -24.07 6.34 2.60
N MET A 159 -24.06 7.67 2.54
CA MET A 159 -25.02 8.58 3.19
C MET A 159 -26.08 9.08 2.21
N ARG A 160 -26.23 8.41 1.06
CA ARG A 160 -27.26 8.75 0.07
C ARG A 160 -28.67 8.83 0.67
N PRO A 161 -29.13 7.90 1.54
CA PRO A 161 -30.48 7.96 2.11
C PRO A 161 -30.75 9.24 2.90
N GLU A 162 -29.76 9.79 3.58
CA GLU A 162 -29.87 11.02 4.36
C GLU A 162 -29.66 12.27 3.50
N LEU A 163 -28.68 12.25 2.59
CA LEU A 163 -28.31 13.42 1.81
C LEU A 163 -29.31 13.70 0.67
N LEU A 164 -29.84 12.67 0.01
CA LEU A 164 -30.75 12.86 -1.13
C LEU A 164 -31.98 13.73 -0.80
N PRO A 165 -32.77 13.45 0.26
CA PRO A 165 -33.94 14.28 0.58
C PRO A 165 -33.57 15.71 1.00
N LEU A 166 -32.38 15.91 1.60
CA LEU A 166 -31.90 17.22 2.04
C LEU A 166 -31.37 18.07 0.89
N LEU A 167 -30.77 17.44 -0.12
CA LEU A 167 -30.12 18.13 -1.25
C LEU A 167 -31.05 18.30 -2.46
N GLY A 168 -32.12 17.50 -2.56
CA GLY A 168 -32.97 17.44 -3.75
C GLY A 168 -32.24 16.95 -5.01
N ALA A 169 -31.03 16.40 -4.87
CA ALA A 169 -30.19 15.94 -5.96
C ALA A 169 -29.30 14.77 -5.51
N GLU A 170 -28.89 13.93 -6.47
CA GLU A 170 -27.98 12.81 -6.20
C GLU A 170 -26.66 13.31 -5.59
N PRO A 171 -26.29 12.86 -4.36
CA PRO A 171 -25.08 13.34 -3.68
C PRO A 171 -23.79 13.06 -4.46
N SER A 172 -23.73 11.96 -5.21
CA SER A 172 -22.60 11.66 -6.10
C SER A 172 -22.48 12.68 -7.24
N ALA A 173 -23.60 13.13 -7.80
CA ALA A 173 -23.63 14.15 -8.84
C ALA A 173 -23.19 15.53 -8.29
N VAL A 174 -23.54 15.85 -7.04
CA VAL A 174 -23.02 17.04 -6.33
C VAL A 174 -21.49 16.98 -6.24
N VAL A 175 -20.91 15.85 -5.81
CA VAL A 175 -19.46 15.67 -5.72
C VAL A 175 -18.80 15.80 -7.10
N ASP A 176 -19.41 15.26 -8.15
CA ASP A 176 -18.86 15.38 -9.50
C ASP A 176 -18.91 16.81 -10.04
N ARG A 177 -19.99 17.57 -9.79
CA ARG A 177 -20.05 19.00 -10.11
C ARG A 177 -18.97 19.79 -9.35
N ALA A 178 -18.83 19.52 -8.06
CA ALA A 178 -17.81 20.13 -7.21
C ALA A 178 -16.38 19.82 -7.69
N LEU A 179 -16.12 18.60 -8.18
CA LEU A 179 -14.80 18.25 -8.72
C LEU A 179 -14.54 18.89 -10.09
N ARG A 180 -15.55 19.00 -10.95
CA ARG A 180 -15.42 19.67 -12.25
C ARG A 180 -15.07 21.15 -12.13
N SER A 181 -15.49 21.82 -11.05
CA SER A 181 -15.18 23.25 -10.86
C SER A 181 -13.74 23.52 -10.41
N VAL A 182 -12.99 22.51 -9.96
CA VAL A 182 -11.65 22.69 -9.35
C VAL A 182 -10.58 21.71 -9.85
N ALA A 183 -10.92 20.80 -10.77
CA ALA A 183 -10.03 19.73 -11.21
C ALA A 183 -10.24 19.38 -12.69
N GLU A 184 -9.15 19.04 -13.35
CA GLU A 184 -9.16 18.54 -14.72
C GLU A 184 -9.68 17.09 -14.74
N ARG A 185 -10.63 16.78 -15.61
CA ARG A 185 -11.08 15.41 -15.80
C ARG A 185 -10.04 14.62 -16.61
N VAL A 186 -9.55 13.51 -16.07
CA VAL A 186 -8.59 12.62 -16.75
C VAL A 186 -9.16 11.21 -16.75
N GLY A 187 -9.66 10.77 -17.91
CA GLY A 187 -10.39 9.50 -18.05
C GLY A 187 -11.68 9.48 -17.21
N GLY A 188 -11.85 8.43 -16.40
CA GLY A 188 -12.94 8.32 -15.41
C GLY A 188 -12.74 9.15 -14.13
N GLY A 189 -11.54 9.71 -13.93
CA GLY A 189 -11.15 10.41 -12.71
C GLY A 189 -10.97 11.92 -12.84
N TYR A 190 -10.47 12.53 -11.75
CA TYR A 190 -10.13 13.95 -11.67
C TYR A 190 -8.70 14.14 -11.17
N ARG A 191 -7.93 14.96 -11.89
CA ARG A 191 -6.58 15.41 -11.57
C ARG A 191 -6.66 16.82 -10.97
N LEU A 192 -6.17 16.97 -9.74
CA LEU A 192 -6.14 18.28 -9.09
C LEU A 192 -4.98 19.13 -9.58
N SER A 193 -5.24 20.41 -9.80
CA SER A 193 -4.24 21.48 -9.73
C SER A 193 -3.83 21.66 -8.26
N GLY A 194 -2.53 21.62 -7.97
CA GLY A 194 -2.01 21.86 -6.61
C GLY A 194 -1.65 20.63 -5.77
N GLY A 195 -1.22 20.88 -4.53
CA GLY A 195 -0.60 19.91 -3.62
C GLY A 195 0.87 19.64 -3.95
N ARG A 196 1.70 19.44 -2.91
CA ARG A 196 3.12 19.15 -3.13
C ARG A 196 3.28 17.82 -3.87
N PRO A 197 4.12 17.76 -4.93
CA PRO A 197 4.53 16.52 -5.55
C PRO A 197 4.96 15.56 -4.44
N ARG A 198 4.28 14.42 -4.31
CA ARG A 198 4.74 13.42 -3.35
C ARG A 198 6.01 12.84 -3.97
N ARG A 199 7.18 13.07 -3.35
CA ARG A 199 8.37 12.26 -3.62
C ARG A 199 8.00 10.80 -3.29
N ARG A 200 7.49 10.08 -4.28
CA ARG A 200 7.22 8.65 -4.20
C ARG A 200 8.49 7.94 -4.64
N GLY A 201 8.91 7.01 -3.83
CA GLY A 201 10.17 6.30 -3.99
C GLY A 201 11.24 6.98 -3.16
N GLY A 202 11.56 6.41 -2.00
CA GLY A 202 12.88 6.61 -1.42
C GLY A 202 13.94 6.03 -2.35
N SER A 203 15.22 6.22 -2.03
CA SER A 203 16.28 5.45 -2.69
C SER A 203 15.95 3.95 -2.61
N VAL A 204 16.21 3.24 -3.71
CA VAL A 204 16.22 1.78 -3.70
C VAL A 204 17.62 1.39 -3.24
N PRO A 205 17.76 0.68 -2.11
CA PRO A 205 19.09 0.28 -1.67
C PRO A 205 19.71 -0.70 -2.66
N THR A 206 21.02 -0.60 -2.87
CA THR A 206 21.77 -1.54 -3.72
C THR A 206 21.85 -2.91 -3.06
N PRO A 207 22.13 -3.99 -3.82
CA PRO A 207 22.35 -5.31 -3.25
C PRO A 207 23.40 -5.32 -2.12
N ASP A 208 24.49 -4.57 -2.28
CA ASP A 208 25.55 -4.47 -1.27
C ASP A 208 25.10 -3.71 -0.02
N GLU A 209 24.33 -2.62 -0.17
CA GLU A 209 23.74 -1.91 0.97
C GLU A 209 22.80 -2.83 1.76
N VAL A 210 21.95 -3.59 1.06
CA VAL A 210 21.05 -4.56 1.67
C VAL A 210 21.83 -5.64 2.41
N ALA A 211 22.86 -6.23 1.78
CA ALA A 211 23.70 -7.25 2.39
C ALA A 211 24.41 -6.74 3.65
N ARG A 212 25.00 -5.54 3.60
CA ARG A 212 25.63 -4.90 4.78
C ARG A 212 24.64 -4.68 5.91
N VAL A 213 23.44 -4.18 5.62
CA VAL A 213 22.40 -3.96 6.63
C VAL A 213 21.95 -5.27 7.27
N VAL A 214 21.67 -6.31 6.48
CA VAL A 214 21.29 -7.63 7.01
C VAL A 214 22.41 -8.22 7.86
N ALA A 215 23.67 -8.09 7.44
CA ALA A 215 24.83 -8.54 8.21
C ALA A 215 24.94 -7.81 9.56
N VAL A 216 24.81 -6.48 9.60
CA VAL A 216 24.83 -5.69 10.85
C VAL A 216 23.69 -6.12 11.77
N LEU A 217 22.48 -6.25 11.24
CA LEU A 217 21.31 -6.69 12.01
C LEU A 217 21.49 -8.08 12.62
N GLY A 218 22.19 -8.97 11.90
CA GLY A 218 22.54 -10.31 12.33
C GLY A 218 23.57 -10.39 13.47
N ARG A 219 24.35 -9.32 13.70
CA ARG A 219 25.35 -9.26 14.80
C ARG A 219 24.75 -9.01 16.18
N SER A 220 23.45 -8.73 16.26
CA SER A 220 22.80 -8.57 17.56
C SER A 220 22.91 -9.87 18.37
N PRO A 221 23.13 -9.80 19.69
CA PRO A 221 23.42 -10.98 20.48
C PRO A 221 22.24 -11.96 20.55
N ARG A 222 22.55 -13.24 20.79
CA ARG A 222 21.59 -14.33 21.05
C ARG A 222 20.58 -14.49 19.90
N PHE A 223 19.35 -14.89 20.22
CA PHE A 223 18.30 -15.12 19.23
C PHE A 223 17.89 -13.85 18.47
N VAL A 224 18.21 -12.64 18.98
CA VAL A 224 17.80 -11.37 18.36
C VAL A 224 18.50 -11.16 17.02
N GLY A 225 19.80 -11.44 16.93
CA GLY A 225 20.55 -11.37 15.66
C GLY A 225 20.00 -12.36 14.63
N LEU A 226 19.80 -13.61 15.06
CA LEU A 226 19.22 -14.66 14.21
C LEU A 226 17.82 -14.29 13.71
N ARG A 227 16.96 -13.76 14.59
CA ARG A 227 15.63 -13.26 14.22
C ARG A 227 15.73 -12.18 13.16
N ASN A 228 16.57 -11.17 13.40
CA ASN A 228 16.68 -10.04 12.50
C ASN A 228 17.22 -10.49 11.14
N ARG A 229 18.30 -11.30 11.11
CA ARG A 229 18.86 -11.87 9.88
C ARG A 229 17.80 -12.65 9.10
N ALA A 230 17.11 -13.60 9.74
CA ALA A 230 16.08 -14.40 9.10
C ALA A 230 14.91 -13.55 8.55
N PHE A 231 14.40 -12.61 9.36
CA PHE A 231 13.26 -11.78 8.98
C PHE A 231 13.57 -10.84 7.82
N PHE A 232 14.68 -10.10 7.89
CA PHE A 232 15.05 -9.17 6.81
C PHE A 232 15.58 -9.89 5.58
N GLY A 233 16.28 -11.02 5.76
CA GLY A 233 16.67 -11.91 4.65
C GLY A 233 15.45 -12.40 3.89
N LEU A 234 14.38 -12.82 4.58
CA LEU A 234 13.11 -13.18 3.94
C LEU A 234 12.46 -12.04 3.17
N LEU A 235 12.46 -10.81 3.71
CA LEU A 235 11.92 -9.65 2.98
C LEU A 235 12.68 -9.39 1.68
N VAL A 236 14.00 -9.57 1.69
CA VAL A 236 14.87 -9.39 0.53
C VAL A 236 14.66 -10.51 -0.48
N ALA A 237 14.64 -11.76 -0.03
CA ALA A 237 14.53 -12.93 -0.89
C ALA A 237 13.15 -13.06 -1.57
N THR A 238 12.09 -12.63 -0.89
CA THR A 238 10.70 -12.86 -1.37
C THR A 238 10.03 -11.60 -1.90
N GLY A 239 10.55 -10.42 -1.56
CA GLY A 239 9.89 -9.14 -1.83
C GLY A 239 8.50 -9.02 -1.22
N CYS A 240 8.12 -9.86 -0.24
CA CYS A 240 6.79 -9.83 0.34
C CYS A 240 6.52 -8.53 1.10
N ARG A 241 5.25 -8.25 1.42
CA ARG A 241 4.91 -7.10 2.27
C ARG A 241 5.36 -7.39 3.69
N VAL A 242 6.01 -6.41 4.33
CA VAL A 242 6.43 -6.49 5.74
C VAL A 242 5.31 -6.92 6.69
N ASN A 243 4.06 -6.49 6.46
CA ASN A 243 2.96 -6.92 7.31
C ASN A 243 2.53 -8.37 7.06
N ALA A 244 2.63 -8.88 5.83
CA ALA A 244 2.35 -10.28 5.54
C ALA A 244 3.36 -11.19 6.23
N LEU A 245 4.66 -10.82 6.17
CA LEU A 245 5.70 -11.55 6.87
C LEU A 245 5.60 -11.40 8.39
N ARG A 246 5.35 -10.18 8.89
CA ARG A 246 5.22 -9.92 10.34
C ARG A 246 4.06 -10.71 10.96
N SER A 247 2.96 -10.89 10.23
CA SER A 247 1.81 -11.66 10.70
C SER A 247 1.90 -13.15 10.37
N LEU A 248 3.06 -13.63 9.90
CA LEU A 248 3.26 -15.05 9.60
C LEU A 248 3.03 -15.87 10.87
N ASP A 249 2.12 -16.83 10.77
CA ASP A 249 1.81 -17.80 11.81
C ASP A 249 2.57 -19.12 11.56
N GLY A 250 2.82 -19.90 12.60
CA GLY A 250 3.46 -21.19 12.48
C GLY A 250 2.65 -22.16 11.60
N THR A 251 1.32 -22.08 11.61
CA THR A 251 0.44 -22.86 10.72
C THR A 251 0.60 -22.52 9.24
N ASP A 252 1.09 -21.32 8.92
CA ASP A 252 1.38 -20.88 7.56
C ASP A 252 2.79 -21.30 7.09
N CYS A 253 3.50 -22.10 7.88
CA CYS A 253 4.86 -22.57 7.60
C CYS A 253 4.85 -24.10 7.50
N VAL A 254 5.33 -24.65 6.39
CA VAL A 254 5.41 -26.10 6.15
C VAL A 254 6.86 -26.51 5.91
N LEU A 255 7.40 -27.33 6.80
CA LEU A 255 8.72 -27.95 6.61
C LEU A 255 8.56 -29.13 5.64
N MET A 256 9.20 -29.03 4.49
CA MET A 256 9.17 -30.05 3.45
C MET A 256 10.14 -31.19 3.78
N PRO A 257 9.94 -32.41 3.25
CA PRO A 257 10.84 -33.55 3.49
C PRO A 257 12.30 -33.31 3.10
N ASN A 258 12.55 -32.46 2.09
CA ASN A 258 13.89 -32.07 1.66
C ASN A 258 14.55 -31.01 2.56
N GLY A 259 13.95 -30.70 3.72
CA GLY A 259 14.44 -29.70 4.68
C GLY A 259 14.19 -28.25 4.28
N ARG A 260 13.57 -27.98 3.12
CA ARG A 260 13.16 -26.62 2.72
C ARG A 260 11.90 -26.21 3.47
N LEU A 261 11.69 -24.90 3.55
CA LEU A 261 10.52 -24.33 4.21
C LEU A 261 9.63 -23.66 3.18
N ARG A 262 8.33 -23.94 3.22
CA ARG A 262 7.31 -23.32 2.38
C ARG A 262 6.44 -22.42 3.24
N LEU A 263 6.18 -21.20 2.76
CA LEU A 263 5.42 -20.16 3.47
C LEU A 263 4.13 -19.82 2.71
N TYR A 264 3.03 -19.68 3.44
CA TYR A 264 1.76 -19.16 2.92
C TYR A 264 1.54 -17.73 3.42
N LEU A 265 1.75 -16.74 2.56
CA LEU A 265 1.76 -15.34 2.98
C LEU A 265 0.37 -14.71 2.89
N HIS A 266 -0.11 -14.10 3.98
CA HIS A 266 -1.39 -13.39 3.97
C HIS A 266 -1.22 -11.96 3.49
N GLU A 267 -1.58 -11.70 2.23
CA GLU A 267 -1.58 -10.35 1.67
C GLU A 267 -2.95 -9.69 1.74
N LYS A 268 -3.01 -8.47 2.30
CA LYS A 268 -4.25 -7.69 2.37
C LYS A 268 -4.90 -7.55 0.99
N GLY A 269 -6.16 -7.98 0.88
CA GLY A 269 -6.99 -7.81 -0.32
C GLY A 269 -6.79 -8.90 -1.37
N LYS A 270 -6.19 -10.03 -1.01
CA LYS A 270 -6.12 -11.23 -1.86
C LYS A 270 -6.85 -12.38 -1.18
N ALA A 271 -7.64 -13.11 -1.97
CA ALA A 271 -8.30 -14.32 -1.51
C ALA A 271 -7.30 -15.49 -1.37
N GLU A 272 -6.43 -15.65 -2.37
CA GLU A 272 -5.39 -16.66 -2.38
C GLU A 272 -4.15 -16.19 -1.61
N ARG A 273 -3.52 -17.13 -0.90
CA ARG A 273 -2.26 -16.93 -0.18
C ARG A 273 -1.11 -17.22 -1.13
N PRO A 274 -0.24 -16.24 -1.47
CA PRO A 274 0.98 -16.55 -2.21
C PRO A 274 1.82 -17.57 -1.45
N GLU A 275 2.13 -18.65 -2.15
CA GLU A 275 3.02 -19.70 -1.69
C GLU A 275 4.45 -19.36 -2.09
N VAL A 276 5.37 -19.45 -1.12
CA VAL A 276 6.79 -19.16 -1.35
C VAL A 276 7.64 -20.27 -0.77
N GLU A 277 8.39 -20.96 -1.63
CA GLU A 277 9.37 -21.96 -1.21
C GLU A 277 10.73 -21.31 -1.02
N LEU A 278 11.27 -21.40 0.19
CA LEU A 278 12.54 -20.79 0.55
C LEU A 278 13.73 -21.57 0.00
N SER A 279 14.84 -20.88 -0.26
CA SER A 279 16.13 -21.55 -0.45
C SER A 279 16.52 -22.29 0.84
N GLN A 280 17.41 -23.28 0.72
CA GLN A 280 17.89 -24.04 1.88
C GLN A 280 18.59 -23.12 2.90
N GLU A 281 19.36 -22.14 2.44
CA GLU A 281 20.03 -21.17 3.31
C GLU A 281 19.02 -20.34 4.12
N THR A 282 18.01 -19.77 3.47
CA THR A 282 17.00 -18.97 4.17
C THR A 282 16.15 -19.83 5.12
N ALA A 283 15.86 -21.08 4.76
CA ALA A 283 15.18 -22.02 5.65
C ALA A 283 16.01 -22.32 6.90
N ARG A 284 17.34 -22.51 6.77
CA ARG A 284 18.26 -22.69 7.91
C ARG A 284 18.27 -21.48 8.83
N ASP A 285 18.29 -20.25 8.29
CA ASP A 285 18.24 -19.03 9.10
C ASP A 285 16.96 -18.95 9.95
N VAL A 286 15.80 -19.32 9.37
CA VAL A 286 14.52 -19.38 10.10
C VAL A 286 14.54 -20.45 11.19
N GLN A 287 15.06 -21.64 10.90
CA GLN A 287 15.17 -22.74 11.86
C GLN A 287 16.14 -22.38 13.01
N ALA A 288 17.29 -21.80 12.70
CA ALA A 288 18.27 -21.35 13.69
C ALA A 288 17.67 -20.29 14.64
N TYR A 289 16.92 -19.32 14.10
CA TYR A 289 16.15 -18.38 14.91
C TYR A 289 15.14 -19.09 15.82
N ARG A 290 14.31 -19.99 15.28
CA ARG A 290 13.29 -20.73 16.03
C ARG A 290 13.91 -21.46 17.23
N GLU A 291 14.99 -22.19 17.00
CA GLU A 291 15.69 -22.95 18.03
C GLU A 291 16.29 -22.03 19.10
N ALA A 292 16.97 -20.96 18.69
CA ALA A 292 17.56 -20.00 19.61
C ALA A 292 16.51 -19.28 20.46
N PHE A 293 15.38 -18.91 19.86
CA PHE A 293 14.26 -18.32 20.60
C PHE A 293 13.66 -19.32 21.59
N ASN A 294 13.44 -20.58 21.18
CA ASN A 294 12.87 -21.60 22.07
C ASN A 294 13.80 -21.95 23.24
N ARG A 295 15.13 -21.92 23.04
CA ARG A 295 16.10 -22.00 24.15
C ARG A 295 15.96 -20.80 25.08
N HIS A 296 16.01 -19.56 24.56
CA HIS A 296 15.80 -18.34 25.36
C HIS A 296 14.48 -18.37 26.14
N ALA A 297 13.40 -18.83 25.50
CA ALA A 297 12.09 -18.92 26.13
C ALA A 297 12.07 -19.94 27.27
N ARG A 298 12.76 -21.08 27.13
CA ARG A 298 12.95 -22.06 28.19
C ARG A 298 13.75 -21.47 29.36
N ASP A 299 14.90 -20.87 29.09
CA ASP A 299 15.79 -20.30 30.11
C ASP A 299 15.11 -19.18 30.90
N ARG A 300 14.13 -18.50 30.30
CA ARG A 300 13.34 -17.42 30.91
C ARG A 300 12.00 -17.86 31.47
N GLY A 301 11.67 -19.15 31.45
CA GLY A 301 10.37 -19.66 31.92
C GLY A 301 9.16 -19.13 31.13
N LEU A 302 9.35 -18.66 29.90
CA LEU A 302 8.26 -18.21 29.05
C LEU A 302 7.48 -19.43 28.54
N GLN A 303 6.16 -19.30 28.37
CA GLN A 303 5.33 -20.35 27.78
C GLN A 303 5.30 -20.31 26.24
N THR A 304 5.51 -19.14 25.65
CA THR A 304 5.51 -18.96 24.19
C THR A 304 6.61 -19.78 23.51
N ARG A 305 6.27 -20.52 22.45
CA ARG A 305 7.21 -21.21 21.58
C ARG A 305 6.95 -20.82 20.12
N VAL A 306 8.00 -20.85 19.30
CA VAL A 306 7.87 -20.79 17.85
C VAL A 306 7.92 -22.21 17.32
N ARG A 307 6.88 -22.63 16.63
CA ARG A 307 6.72 -23.98 16.07
C ARG A 307 6.23 -23.87 14.63
N ILE A 308 6.79 -24.69 13.76
CA ILE A 308 6.40 -24.76 12.34
C ILE A 308 5.27 -25.77 12.26
N GLY A 309 4.18 -25.44 11.56
CA GLY A 309 2.97 -26.24 11.46
C GLY A 309 1.97 -26.07 12.62
N GLU A 310 2.30 -25.30 13.65
CA GLU A 310 1.44 -25.10 14.83
C GLU A 310 1.04 -23.63 15.02
N PRO A 311 -0.15 -23.34 15.60
CA PRO A 311 -0.61 -21.97 15.82
C PRO A 311 0.35 -21.14 16.66
N GLY A 312 0.65 -19.92 16.20
CA GLY A 312 1.46 -18.96 16.94
C GLY A 312 2.30 -18.07 16.05
N ALA A 313 2.50 -16.81 16.48
CA ALA A 313 3.30 -15.85 15.72
C ALA A 313 4.75 -16.34 15.56
N MET A 314 5.24 -16.33 14.32
CA MET A 314 6.62 -16.76 14.03
C MET A 314 7.65 -15.82 14.63
N TRP A 315 7.38 -14.51 14.67
CA TRP A 315 8.35 -13.49 15.06
C TRP A 315 8.06 -12.94 16.46
N GLN A 316 8.95 -13.21 17.40
CA GLN A 316 8.78 -12.86 18.80
C GLN A 316 9.81 -11.81 19.25
N ASN A 317 9.43 -10.99 20.23
CA ASN A 317 10.34 -10.12 20.95
C ASN A 317 10.93 -10.82 22.20
N ALA A 318 11.82 -10.16 22.93
CA ALA A 318 12.48 -10.73 24.10
C ALA A 318 11.54 -11.10 25.26
N ALA A 319 10.34 -10.50 25.29
CA ALA A 319 9.28 -10.81 26.24
C ALA A 319 8.33 -11.92 25.75
N GLY A 320 8.63 -12.57 24.62
CA GLY A 320 7.79 -13.63 24.04
C GLY A 320 6.46 -13.14 23.48
N ARG A 321 6.37 -11.85 23.12
CA ARG A 321 5.22 -11.25 22.42
C ARG A 321 5.53 -11.09 20.94
N ALA A 322 4.49 -11.14 20.10
CA ALA A 322 4.62 -10.93 18.65
C ALA A 322 5.34 -9.60 18.34
N TRP A 323 6.27 -9.64 17.40
CA TRP A 323 7.12 -8.52 17.06
C TRP A 323 6.31 -7.40 16.40
N SER A 324 6.38 -6.21 16.98
CA SER A 324 5.55 -5.09 16.54
C SER A 324 6.11 -4.44 15.26
N TYR A 325 5.23 -3.78 14.50
CA TYR A 325 5.66 -3.05 13.30
C TYR A 325 6.62 -1.89 13.64
N SER A 326 6.38 -1.20 14.75
CA SER A 326 7.28 -0.14 15.24
C SER A 326 8.66 -0.69 15.56
N ASP A 327 8.75 -1.85 16.23
CA ASP A 327 10.04 -2.46 16.57
C ASP A 327 10.80 -2.89 15.33
N ILE A 328 10.11 -3.41 14.31
CA ILE A 328 10.72 -3.75 13.00
C ILE A 328 11.29 -2.49 12.34
N LEU A 329 10.55 -1.38 12.34
CA LEU A 329 11.04 -0.11 11.78
C LEU A 329 12.25 0.43 12.55
N THR A 330 12.19 0.42 13.88
CA THR A 330 13.31 0.85 14.73
C THR A 330 14.53 -0.03 14.50
N THR A 331 14.34 -1.35 14.42
CA THR A 331 15.41 -2.31 14.14
C THR A 331 16.04 -2.04 12.78
N LEU A 332 15.24 -1.89 11.71
CA LEU A 332 15.77 -1.62 10.38
C LEU A 332 16.56 -0.31 10.32
N ARG A 333 16.05 0.76 10.96
CA ARG A 333 16.76 2.05 11.04
C ARG A 333 18.09 1.92 11.75
N ALA A 334 18.14 1.19 12.88
CA ALA A 334 19.38 0.91 13.58
C ALA A 334 20.36 0.11 12.71
N GLY A 335 19.86 -0.87 11.94
CA GLY A 335 20.66 -1.61 10.97
C GLY A 335 21.23 -0.72 9.86
N CYS A 336 20.44 0.21 9.31
CA CYS A 336 20.92 1.17 8.32
C CYS A 336 22.03 2.07 8.90
N ALA A 337 21.80 2.61 10.10
CA ALA A 337 22.79 3.44 10.78
C ALA A 337 24.09 2.67 11.06
N GLY A 338 24.01 1.45 11.60
CA GLY A 338 25.19 0.62 11.87
C GLY A 338 25.93 0.12 10.63
N ALA A 339 25.27 0.11 9.47
CA ALA A 339 25.90 -0.21 8.18
C ALA A 339 26.44 1.02 7.44
N GLY A 340 26.27 2.22 8.00
CA GLY A 340 26.69 3.47 7.37
C GLY A 340 25.93 3.80 6.08
N VAL A 341 24.66 3.38 5.96
CA VAL A 341 23.84 3.62 4.77
C VAL A 341 22.63 4.51 5.08
N ALA A 342 22.12 5.20 4.07
CA ALA A 342 20.92 6.02 4.21
C ALA A 342 19.73 5.17 4.69
N ALA A 343 19.00 5.67 5.68
CA ALA A 343 17.89 4.92 6.26
C ALA A 343 16.78 4.67 5.23
N PHE A 344 16.42 3.39 5.05
CA PHE A 344 15.33 2.99 4.16
C PHE A 344 14.22 2.23 4.90
N THR A 345 13.08 2.10 4.25
CA THR A 345 11.88 1.44 4.81
C THR A 345 11.80 -0.02 4.37
N PRO A 346 11.01 -0.89 5.02
CA PRO A 346 10.80 -2.26 4.54
C PRO A 346 10.24 -2.32 3.11
N HIS A 347 9.51 -1.28 2.69
CA HIS A 347 9.03 -1.17 1.31
C HIS A 347 10.16 -0.93 0.30
N ALA A 348 11.26 -0.31 0.72
CA ALA A 348 12.43 -0.13 -0.14
C ALA A 348 13.12 -1.48 -0.41
N LEU A 349 13.19 -2.39 0.56
CA LEU A 349 13.67 -3.76 0.35
C LEU A 349 12.84 -4.50 -0.70
N ARG A 350 11.51 -4.35 -0.65
CA ARG A 350 10.62 -4.89 -1.68
C ARG A 350 10.87 -4.29 -3.07
N ARG A 351 11.28 -3.02 -3.16
CA ARG A 351 11.68 -2.40 -4.43
C ARG A 351 13.04 -2.91 -4.92
N ALA A 352 13.99 -3.13 -4.01
CA ALA A 352 15.27 -3.75 -4.31
C ALA A 352 15.07 -5.16 -4.88
N PHE A 353 14.26 -5.99 -4.23
CA PHE A 353 13.84 -7.29 -4.77
C PHE A 353 13.27 -7.18 -6.18
N ALA A 354 12.29 -6.28 -6.39
CA ALA A 354 11.66 -6.14 -7.70
C ALA A 354 12.67 -5.74 -8.79
N THR A 355 13.57 -4.82 -8.46
CA THR A 355 14.60 -4.30 -9.37
C THR A 355 15.56 -5.41 -9.76
N GLU A 356 16.02 -6.20 -8.78
CA GLU A 356 16.93 -7.32 -9.00
C GLU A 356 16.24 -8.46 -9.75
N ALA A 357 15.03 -8.84 -9.36
CA ALA A 357 14.30 -9.90 -10.05
C ALA A 357 14.01 -9.52 -11.51
N ALA A 358 13.70 -8.25 -11.78
CA ALA A 358 13.40 -7.76 -13.12
C ALA A 358 14.63 -7.54 -14.01
N SER A 359 15.86 -7.65 -13.47
CA SER A 359 17.08 -7.73 -14.28
C SER A 359 17.35 -9.15 -14.76
N ARG A 360 16.75 -10.17 -14.13
CA ARG A 360 17.01 -11.60 -14.38
C ARG A 360 15.83 -12.37 -14.96
N LEU A 361 14.60 -11.92 -14.69
CA LEU A 361 13.37 -12.65 -14.99
C LEU A 361 12.42 -11.81 -15.83
N PRO A 362 11.54 -12.45 -16.64
CA PRO A 362 10.48 -11.76 -17.36
C PRO A 362 9.57 -10.96 -16.40
N ARG A 363 9.13 -9.78 -16.85
CA ARG A 363 8.35 -8.84 -16.01
C ARG A 363 7.07 -9.42 -15.44
N HIS A 364 6.39 -10.29 -16.19
CA HIS A 364 5.16 -10.92 -15.72
C HIS A 364 5.43 -11.95 -14.61
N ILE A 365 6.57 -12.66 -14.64
CA ILE A 365 6.99 -13.56 -13.57
C ILE A 365 7.33 -12.75 -12.31
N VAL A 366 8.04 -11.64 -12.45
CA VAL A 366 8.31 -10.74 -11.32
C VAL A 366 7.01 -10.17 -10.75
N ALA A 367 6.10 -9.72 -11.61
CA ALA A 367 4.76 -9.24 -11.24
C ALA A 367 4.01 -10.29 -10.40
N LEU A 368 4.01 -11.54 -10.85
CA LEU A 368 3.39 -12.67 -10.16
C LEU A 368 4.08 -12.94 -8.81
N ALA A 369 5.40 -13.07 -8.78
CA ALA A 369 6.19 -13.39 -7.59
C ALA A 369 6.03 -12.34 -6.48
N GLY A 370 6.07 -11.06 -6.82
CA GLY A 370 5.78 -10.01 -5.84
C GLY A 370 4.29 -9.79 -5.61
N GLY A 371 3.40 -10.45 -6.34
CA GLY A 371 1.97 -10.32 -6.14
C GLY A 371 1.42 -8.94 -6.55
N TRP A 372 1.86 -8.43 -7.68
CA TRP A 372 1.40 -7.19 -8.29
C TRP A 372 0.36 -7.44 -9.37
N ASN A 373 -0.78 -6.76 -9.28
CA ASN A 373 -1.83 -6.83 -10.30
C ASN A 373 -1.41 -5.96 -11.51
N GLY A 374 -0.79 -6.60 -12.50
CA GLY A 374 -0.38 -5.97 -13.76
C GLY A 374 1.02 -5.33 -13.74
N LEU A 375 1.58 -5.18 -14.94
CA LEU A 375 2.94 -4.66 -15.16
C LEU A 375 3.04 -3.16 -14.84
N GLU A 376 1.97 -2.39 -15.05
CA GLU A 376 1.99 -0.94 -14.81
C GLU A 376 2.39 -0.61 -13.37
N ARG A 377 1.87 -1.37 -12.39
CA ARG A 377 2.22 -1.18 -10.98
C ARG A 377 3.67 -1.59 -10.70
N LEU A 378 4.15 -2.69 -11.30
CA LEU A 378 5.53 -3.14 -11.15
C LEU A 378 6.51 -2.09 -11.66
N ASP A 379 6.33 -1.63 -12.91
CA ASP A 379 7.28 -0.74 -13.56
C ASP A 379 7.24 0.65 -12.94
N ASN A 380 6.05 1.22 -12.73
CA ASN A 380 5.91 2.59 -12.23
C ASN A 380 6.25 2.76 -10.74
N HIS A 381 6.22 1.68 -9.95
CA HIS A 381 6.40 1.79 -8.50
C HIS A 381 7.59 1.02 -7.95
N TYR A 382 8.09 0.00 -8.64
CA TYR A 382 9.07 -0.92 -8.05
C TYR A 382 10.40 -1.00 -8.79
N VAL A 383 10.44 -1.27 -10.10
CA VAL A 383 11.71 -1.58 -10.80
C VAL A 383 12.50 -0.33 -11.20
N ARG A 384 11.84 0.64 -11.82
CA ARG A 384 12.42 1.93 -12.18
C ARG A 384 11.27 2.91 -12.18
N PRO A 385 10.96 3.56 -11.05
CA PRO A 385 10.01 4.64 -11.08
C PRO A 385 10.60 5.69 -12.02
N GLN A 386 10.13 5.73 -13.27
CA GLN A 386 10.59 6.72 -14.20
C GLN A 386 10.22 8.07 -13.60
N GLU A 387 11.23 8.91 -13.38
CA GLU A 387 11.01 10.22 -12.79
C GLU A 387 9.98 10.97 -13.63
N SER A 388 10.04 10.85 -14.96
CA SER A 388 9.05 11.37 -15.92
C SER A 388 7.64 10.88 -15.65
N VAL A 389 7.42 9.58 -15.40
CA VAL A 389 6.08 9.04 -15.08
C VAL A 389 5.62 9.50 -13.70
N ILE A 390 6.54 9.65 -12.74
CA ILE A 390 6.22 10.27 -11.45
C ILE A 390 5.82 11.73 -11.67
N TRP A 391 6.59 12.52 -12.41
CA TRP A 391 6.32 13.92 -12.72
C TRP A 391 5.01 14.10 -13.51
N GLN A 392 4.73 13.23 -14.48
CA GLN A 392 3.48 13.21 -15.24
C GLN A 392 2.28 12.83 -14.35
N LYS A 393 2.41 11.83 -13.46
CA LYS A 393 1.39 11.52 -12.44
C LYS A 393 1.24 12.65 -11.42
N LEU A 394 2.29 13.43 -11.19
CA LEU A 394 2.30 14.60 -10.32
C LEU A 394 1.90 15.88 -11.07
N GLY A 395 1.43 15.81 -12.33
CA GLY A 395 0.87 16.96 -13.05
C GLY A 395 1.88 18.04 -13.42
N GLY A 396 3.17 17.72 -13.51
CA GLY A 396 4.17 18.63 -14.07
C GLY A 396 4.14 18.57 -15.59
N HIS A 397 3.35 19.43 -16.23
CA HIS A 397 3.45 19.71 -17.67
C HIS A 397 4.04 21.10 -17.97
N GLY A 398 4.71 21.73 -17.00
CA GLY A 398 5.44 22.96 -17.22
C GLY A 398 6.76 22.94 -16.45
N ALA A 399 7.82 23.46 -17.08
CA ALA A 399 9.20 23.59 -16.59
C ALA A 399 10.13 22.38 -16.82
N ARG A 400 10.36 22.03 -18.09
CA ARG A 400 11.72 21.80 -18.59
C ARG A 400 11.88 22.57 -19.90
N GLY A 401 11.92 23.89 -19.78
CA GLY A 401 12.63 24.75 -20.70
C GLY A 401 13.90 25.16 -19.97
N HIS A 402 14.93 24.34 -20.08
CA HIS A 402 16.31 24.79 -19.93
C HIS A 402 17.11 23.91 -20.87
N ASP A 403 17.23 24.43 -22.09
CA ASP A 403 18.30 24.11 -23.00
C ASP A 403 19.61 24.29 -22.23
N VAL A 404 20.38 23.21 -22.17
CA VAL A 404 21.82 23.29 -22.01
C VAL A 404 22.35 23.11 -23.43
N ASP A 405 22.24 24.17 -24.22
CA ASP A 405 23.13 24.39 -25.35
C ASP A 405 24.49 24.77 -24.75
N THR A 406 25.32 23.76 -24.52
CA THR A 406 26.77 23.97 -24.50
C THR A 406 27.26 23.52 -25.87
N GLU A 407 27.43 24.48 -26.77
CA GLU A 407 28.17 24.28 -28.00
C GLU A 407 29.62 23.82 -27.70
N PRO A 408 30.19 22.94 -28.53
CA PRO A 408 31.62 22.64 -28.52
C PRO A 408 32.38 23.75 -29.30
N GLY A 409 32.98 24.68 -28.58
CA GLY A 409 33.96 25.62 -29.14
C GLY A 409 35.29 24.92 -29.42
N LEU A 410 35.57 24.67 -30.71
CA LEU A 410 36.87 24.27 -31.23
C LEU A 410 37.71 25.54 -31.55
N THR A 411 38.94 25.55 -31.04
CA THR A 411 40.18 26.13 -31.59
C THR A 411 40.21 27.59 -32.07
N ASP A 412 41.08 28.40 -31.44
CA ASP A 412 42.24 28.95 -32.17
C ASP A 412 43.40 29.28 -31.21
N ALA A 413 44.58 28.81 -31.58
CA ALA A 413 45.87 29.22 -31.05
C ALA A 413 46.41 30.40 -31.88
N PRO A 414 47.32 31.20 -31.31
CA PRO A 414 48.42 31.68 -32.14
C PRO A 414 49.79 31.36 -31.55
N ALA A 415 50.72 31.22 -32.48
CA ALA A 415 52.08 30.76 -32.34
C ALA A 415 53.04 31.76 -31.67
N VAL A 416 54.05 31.14 -31.06
CA VAL A 416 55.40 31.55 -30.64
C VAL A 416 56.06 32.67 -31.44
N THR A 417 56.76 33.60 -30.75
CA THR A 417 58.18 34.05 -30.93
C THR A 417 58.44 35.24 -29.98
N VAL A 418 59.56 35.43 -29.26
CA VAL A 418 60.94 34.88 -29.20
C VAL A 418 61.28 34.59 -27.74
#